data_AF-A0A7W4W5E3-F1
#
_entry.id   AF-A0A7W4W5E3-F1
#
_cell.length_a   1.000
_cell.length_b   1.000
_cell.length_c   1.000
_cell.angle_alpha   90.00
_cell.angle_beta   90.00
_cell.angle_gamma   90.00
#
_symmetry.space_group_name_H-M   'P 1'
#
loop_
_entity.id
_entity.type
_entity.pdbx_description
1 polymer ?
#
loop_
_entity_poly.entity_id
_entity_poly.type
_entity_poly.pdbx_seq_one_letter_code
_entity_poly.pdbx_strand_id
1 'polypeptide(L)' 'MSEERKLYPEDQKRVDEYLKTGYNDVERKPFKPMRMIVMLIVVVTGFSAFSIFLARSSGVY' A
#
# COMPACT_ATOMS: atom_id res chain seq x y z
N MET A 1 -7.84 -23.84 9.16
CA MET A 1 -7.83 -23.94 7.69
C MET A 1 -7.38 -25.34 7.34
N SER A 2 -8.18 -26.04 6.53
CA SER A 2 -7.93 -27.42 6.12
C SER A 2 -6.75 -27.48 5.16
N GLU A 3 -5.61 -27.97 5.62
CA GLU A 3 -4.44 -28.32 4.80
C GLU A 3 -4.72 -29.59 4.01
N GLU A 4 -5.61 -29.48 3.03
CA GLU A 4 -5.70 -30.48 1.97
C GLU A 4 -4.44 -30.30 1.12
N ARG A 5 -3.41 -31.14 1.34
CA ARG A 5 -2.20 -31.19 0.50
C ARG A 5 -2.63 -31.43 -0.95
N LYS A 6 -2.84 -30.34 -1.69
CA LYS A 6 -3.34 -30.35 -3.06
C LYS A 6 -2.30 -30.83 -4.08
N LEU A 7 -1.06 -31.06 -3.66
CA LEU A 7 0.05 -31.44 -4.52
C LEU A 7 0.87 -32.56 -3.88
N TYR A 8 1.33 -33.51 -4.70
CA TYR A 8 2.30 -34.50 -4.28
C TYR A 8 3.62 -33.81 -3.88
N PRO A 9 4.44 -34.39 -2.98
CA PRO A 9 5.67 -33.76 -2.51
C PRO A 9 6.63 -33.31 -3.62
N GLU A 10 6.71 -34.06 -4.72
CA GLU A 10 7.50 -33.67 -5.89
C GLU A 10 6.98 -32.40 -6.57
N ASP A 11 5.67 -32.29 -6.74
CA ASP A 11 5.07 -31.15 -7.41
C ASP A 11 5.18 -29.89 -6.54
N GLN A 12 5.04 -30.04 -5.22
CA GLN A 12 5.27 -28.94 -4.28
C GLN A 12 6.71 -28.41 -4.39
N LYS A 13 7.69 -29.31 -4.50
CA LYS A 13 9.10 -28.93 -4.64
C LYS A 13 9.35 -28.13 -5.93
N ARG A 14 8.76 -28.53 -7.05
CA ARG A 14 8.85 -27.78 -8.32
C ARG A 14 8.24 -26.38 -8.21
N VAL A 15 7.11 -26.25 -7.51
CA VAL A 15 6.46 -24.96 -7.24
C VAL A 15 7.34 -24.08 -6.37
N ASP A 16 7.89 -24.62 -5.29
CA ASP A 16 8.75 -23.87 -4.38
C ASP A 16 10.04 -23.37 -5.07
N GLU A 17 10.63 -24.19 -5.94
CA GLU A 17 11.78 -23.80 -6.78
C GLU A 17 11.39 -22.69 -7.75
N TYR A 18 10.23 -22.80 -8.42
CA TYR A 18 9.74 -21.78 -9.35
C TYR A 18 9.42 -20.44 -8.66
N LEU A 19 8.82 -20.45 -7.47
CA LEU A 19 8.50 -19.24 -6.70
C LEU A 19 9.74 -18.50 -6.21
N LYS A 20 10.89 -19.18 -6.08
CA LYS A 20 12.18 -18.57 -5.75
C LYS A 20 12.95 -18.05 -6.96
N THR A 21 12.44 -18.26 -8.19
CA THR A 21 13.07 -17.68 -9.38
C THR A 21 12.91 -16.16 -9.38
N GLY A 22 13.96 -15.45 -9.83
CA GLY A 22 14.26 -14.05 -9.45
C GLY A 22 13.24 -12.95 -9.80
N TYR A 23 12.15 -13.26 -10.51
CA TYR A 23 11.04 -12.32 -10.70
C TYR A 23 9.96 -12.43 -9.62
N ASN A 24 9.83 -13.60 -8.98
CA ASN A 24 8.79 -13.89 -7.98
C ASN A 24 9.27 -13.59 -6.55
N ASP A 25 10.58 -13.58 -6.32
CA ASP A 25 11.20 -13.17 -5.06
C ASP A 25 11.65 -11.70 -5.15
N VAL A 26 10.74 -10.81 -4.81
CA VAL A 26 11.02 -9.37 -4.72
C VAL A 26 11.04 -8.95 -3.26
N GLU A 27 12.11 -8.24 -2.85
CA GLU A 27 12.16 -7.60 -1.54
C GLU A 27 11.06 -6.53 -1.43
N ARG A 28 9.95 -6.92 -0.81
CA ARG A 28 8.83 -6.00 -0.59
C ARG A 28 9.20 -5.06 0.55
N LYS A 29 9.38 -3.78 0.25
CA LYS A 29 9.46 -2.76 1.30
C LYS A 29 8.24 -2.90 2.22
N PRO A 30 8.43 -2.90 3.55
CA PRO A 30 7.30 -2.99 4.47
C PRO A 30 6.36 -1.82 4.21
N PHE A 31 5.08 -2.13 4.01
CA PHE A 31 4.05 -1.14 3.83
C PHE A 31 3.96 -0.26 5.10
N LYS A 32 3.93 1.06 4.93
CA LYS A 32 3.93 2.03 6.05
C LYS A 32 2.59 2.78 6.10
N PRO A 33 1.50 2.14 6.55
CA PRO A 33 0.14 2.70 6.47
C PRO A 33 0.02 4.07 7.14
N MET A 34 0.65 4.24 8.30
CA MET A 34 0.63 5.51 9.03
C MET A 34 1.22 6.67 8.24
N ARG A 35 2.26 6.44 7.44
CA ARG A 35 2.85 7.49 6.60
C ARG A 35 1.86 7.96 5.54
N MET A 36 1.10 7.03 4.94
CA MET A 36 0.11 7.38 3.93
C MET A 36 -1.06 8.15 4.54
N ILE A 37 -1.52 7.75 5.73
CA ILE A 37 -2.60 8.45 6.45
C ILE A 37 -2.17 9.88 6.80
N VAL A 38 -0.97 10.05 7.36
CA VAL A 38 -0.44 11.39 7.69
C VAL A 38 -0.34 12.26 6.44
N MET A 39 0.17 11.72 5.33
CA MET A 39 0.26 12.45 4.07
C MET A 39 -1.12 12.90 3.57
N LEU A 40 -2.12 12.02 3.63
CA LEU A 40 -3.50 12.36 3.24
C LEU A 40 -4.06 13.50 4.10
N ILE A 41 -3.90 13.42 5.42
CA ILE A 41 -4.35 14.47 6.36
C ILE A 41 -3.71 15.80 6.00
N VAL A 42 -2.38 15.83 5.81
CA VAL A 42 -1.64 17.05 5.47
C VAL A 42 -2.18 17.70 4.20
N VAL A 43 -2.41 16.92 3.14
CA VAL A 43 -2.90 17.44 1.86
C VAL A 43 -4.31 18.00 1.99
N VAL A 44 -5.23 17.26 2.61
CA VAL A 44 -6.64 17.67 2.74
C VAL A 44 -6.76 18.90 3.65
N THR A 45 -6.05 18.91 4.78
CA THR A 45 -6.03 20.06 5.69
C THR A 45 -5.39 21.28 5.02
N GLY A 46 -4.30 21.09 4.27
CA GLY A 46 -3.64 22.17 3.52
C GLY A 46 -4.58 22.82 2.50
N PHE A 47 -5.28 22.02 1.69
CA PHE A 47 -6.26 22.56 0.74
C PHE A 47 -7.47 23.21 1.42
N SER A 48 -7.93 22.66 2.53
CA SER A 48 -9.01 23.27 3.32
C SER A 48 -8.59 24.65 3.84
N ALA A 49 -7.39 24.76 4.43
CA ALA A 49 -6.84 26.01 4.92
C ALA A 49 -6.63 27.02 3.78
N PHE A 50 -6.11 26.56 2.64
CA PHE A 50 -5.90 27.39 1.46
C PHE A 50 -7.22 27.94 0.89
N SER A 51 -8.26 27.10 0.80
CA SER A 51 -9.60 27.55 0.38
C SER A 51 -10.18 28.60 1.31
N ILE A 52 -10.04 28.42 2.63
CA ILE A 52 -10.50 29.41 3.63
C ILE A 52 -9.71 30.71 3.50
N PHE A 53 -8.40 30.64 3.32
CA PHE A 53 -7.55 31.81 3.11
C PHE A 53 -8.00 32.60 1.87
N LEU A 54 -8.21 31.91 0.75
CA LEU A 54 -8.71 32.52 -0.47
C LEU A 54 -10.08 33.18 -0.24
N ALA A 55 -11.04 32.47 0.36
CA ALA A 55 -12.38 33.01 0.63
C ALA A 55 -12.33 34.32 1.45
N ARG A 56 -11.49 34.36 2.50
CA ARG A 56 -11.28 35.57 3.31
C ARG A 56 -10.62 36.69 2.52
N SER A 57 -9.64 36.38 1.66
CA SER A 57 -8.95 37.39 0.86
C SER A 57 -9.81 37.98 -0.25
N SER A 58 -10.77 37.20 -0.77
CA SER A 58 -11.67 37.59 -1.85
C SER A 58 -12.87 38.42 -1.37
N GLY A 59 -12.99 38.69 -0.06
CA GLY A 59 -14.16 39.37 0.52
C GLY A 59 -15.44 38.55 0.45
N VAL A 60 -15.34 37.23 0.27
CA VAL A 60 -16.49 36.31 0.26
C VAL A 60 -16.75 35.90 1.71
N TYR A 61 -17.18 36.85 2.55
CA TYR A 61 -17.85 36.67 3.85
C TYR A 61 -18.41 38.01 4.32
#